data_AF-A0A091IWS7-F1
#
_entry.id   AF-A0A091IWS7-F1
#
_cell.length_a   1.000
_cell.length_b   1.000
_cell.length_c   1.000
_cell.angle_alpha   90.00
_cell.angle_beta   90.00
_cell.angle_gamma   90.00
#
_symmetry.space_group_name_H-M   'P 1'
#
loop_
_entity.id
_entity.type
_entity.pdbx_description
1 polymer ?
#
loop_
_entity_poly.entity_id
_entity_poly.type
_entity_poly.pdbx_seq_one_letter_code
_entity_poly.pdbx_strand_id
1 'polypeptide(L)'
;PLRTFSIQLCLVETAEIFSVPQCQNDLTLKKLKSHLELLTGIPFHFQRLQYLDEADLPDESTFKDNDIVPGGRIKMRTWRHDGWGHLVAAAAEGDTDKLAHLGVTEDSAGTTPNAELLGPEQKKDWVAHRAFVALFIAIHRGHIETAKFLLINGADLHAKTPLGRTALHVAAAMGRCDCIELLLSWGAQALVPDDEGETAVSLARLWGQKQSQDILSRSPR
;
A
#
# COMPACT_ATOMS: atom_id res chain seq x y z
N PRO A 1 -6.26 -20.60 26.94
CA PRO A 1 -6.21 -20.29 25.49
C PRO A 1 -6.48 -18.80 25.25
N LEU A 2 -5.58 -18.10 24.55
CA LEU A 2 -5.85 -16.73 24.11
C LEU A 2 -7.07 -16.77 23.18
N ARG A 3 -8.13 -16.05 23.54
CA ARG A 3 -9.36 -16.01 22.76
C ARG A 3 -9.14 -15.10 21.56
N THR A 4 -9.09 -15.68 20.36
CA THR A 4 -9.04 -14.91 19.12
C THR A 4 -10.44 -14.51 18.66
N PHE A 5 -10.53 -13.42 17.91
CA PHE A 5 -11.77 -12.96 17.30
C PHE A 5 -11.52 -12.28 15.95
N SER A 6 -12.57 -11.93 15.24
CA SER A 6 -12.51 -11.19 13.98
C SER A 6 -13.03 -9.76 14.15
N ILE A 7 -12.47 -8.83 13.40
CA ILE A 7 -13.01 -7.48 13.22
C ILE A 7 -13.35 -7.24 11.74
N GLN A 8 -14.06 -6.16 11.47
CA GLN A 8 -14.26 -5.63 10.13
C GLN A 8 -13.40 -4.38 9.95
N LEU A 9 -12.67 -4.29 8.85
CA LEU A 9 -11.93 -3.10 8.43
C LEU A 9 -12.64 -2.45 7.25
N CYS A 10 -13.04 -1.19 7.37
CA CYS A 10 -13.64 -0.42 6.29
C CYS A 10 -12.63 0.60 5.75
N LEU A 11 -12.23 0.47 4.49
CA LEU A 11 -11.39 1.47 3.81
C LEU A 11 -12.27 2.62 3.34
N VAL A 12 -12.04 3.81 3.87
CA VAL A 12 -12.90 4.98 3.65
C VAL A 12 -12.87 5.44 2.19
N GLU A 13 -11.69 5.45 1.57
CA GLU A 13 -11.48 5.94 0.21
C GLU A 13 -12.19 5.10 -0.87
N THR A 14 -12.28 3.78 -0.67
CA THR A 14 -12.85 2.83 -1.64
C THR A 14 -14.17 2.20 -1.19
N ALA A 15 -14.59 2.47 0.06
CA ALA A 15 -15.73 1.83 0.73
C ALA A 15 -15.65 0.30 0.85
N GLU A 16 -14.49 -0.31 0.63
CA GLU A 16 -14.28 -1.75 0.75
C GLU A 16 -14.28 -2.20 2.21
N ILE A 17 -14.81 -3.40 2.46
CA ILE A 17 -14.86 -4.01 3.79
C ILE A 17 -14.06 -5.31 3.76
N PHE A 18 -13.05 -5.40 4.63
CA PHE A 18 -12.20 -6.57 4.81
C PHE A 18 -12.51 -7.24 6.15
N SER A 19 -12.59 -8.57 6.15
CA SER A 19 -12.62 -9.34 7.38
C SER A 19 -11.18 -9.57 7.86
N VAL A 20 -10.86 -9.14 9.08
CA VAL A 20 -9.55 -9.40 9.70
C VAL A 20 -9.73 -10.46 10.78
N PRO A 21 -9.36 -11.72 10.51
CA PRO A 21 -9.52 -12.81 11.47
C PRO A 21 -8.35 -12.84 12.48
N GLN A 22 -8.47 -13.72 13.49
CA GLN A 22 -7.39 -14.08 14.41
C GLN A 22 -6.81 -12.92 15.24
N CYS A 23 -7.57 -11.85 15.45
CA CYS A 23 -7.20 -10.76 16.35
C CYS A 23 -7.18 -11.22 17.81
N GLN A 24 -6.28 -10.63 18.60
CA GLN A 24 -6.14 -10.87 20.04
C GLN A 24 -6.21 -9.53 20.77
N ASN A 25 -6.61 -9.55 22.04
CA ASN A 25 -6.75 -8.32 22.85
C ASN A 25 -5.44 -7.54 23.01
N ASP A 26 -4.30 -8.23 23.06
CA ASP A 26 -2.95 -7.68 23.18
C ASP A 26 -2.29 -7.38 21.83
N LEU A 27 -3.00 -7.55 20.71
CA LEU A 27 -2.52 -7.15 19.39
C LEU A 27 -2.35 -5.63 19.36
N THR A 28 -1.13 -5.17 19.10
CA THR A 28 -0.84 -3.75 18.93
C THR A 28 -1.36 -3.25 17.58
N LEU A 29 -1.78 -1.99 17.54
CA LEU A 29 -2.26 -1.36 16.30
C LEU A 29 -1.14 -1.26 15.27
N LYS A 30 0.11 -1.06 15.69
CA LYS A 30 1.29 -1.15 14.82
C LYS A 30 1.38 -2.50 14.12
N LYS A 31 1.26 -3.61 14.86
CA LYS A 31 1.32 -4.95 14.30
C LYS A 31 0.10 -5.24 13.41
N LEU A 32 -1.08 -4.73 13.75
CA LEU A 32 -2.23 -4.78 12.85
C LEU A 32 -1.89 -4.07 11.53
N LYS A 33 -1.45 -2.82 11.56
CA LYS A 33 -1.14 -2.00 10.38
C LYS A 33 -0.12 -2.66 9.44
N SER A 34 0.90 -3.33 9.98
CA SER A 34 1.87 -4.08 9.17
C SER A 34 1.21 -5.16 8.31
N HIS A 35 0.22 -5.87 8.86
CA HIS A 35 -0.55 -6.86 8.11
C HIS A 35 -1.53 -6.22 7.12
N LEU A 36 -2.07 -5.04 7.45
CA LEU A 36 -3.03 -4.34 6.60
C LEU A 36 -2.43 -3.82 5.30
N GLU A 37 -1.11 -3.58 5.23
CA GLU A 37 -0.46 -3.06 4.02
C GLU A 37 -0.69 -3.96 2.80
N LEU A 38 -0.42 -5.27 2.93
CA LEU A 38 -0.67 -6.22 1.84
C LEU A 38 -2.17 -6.52 1.67
N LEU A 39 -2.96 -6.49 2.75
CA LEU A 39 -4.41 -6.76 2.65
C LEU A 39 -5.14 -5.67 1.84
N THR A 40 -4.76 -4.41 2.05
CA THR A 40 -5.50 -3.24 1.54
C THR A 40 -4.80 -2.51 0.39
N GLY A 41 -3.50 -2.73 0.25
CA GLY A 41 -2.64 -2.00 -0.70
C GLY A 41 -2.21 -0.62 -0.22
N ILE A 42 -2.60 -0.22 0.99
CA ILE A 42 -2.28 1.10 1.56
C ILE A 42 -0.99 1.01 2.38
N PRO A 43 0.08 1.75 2.04
CA PRO A 43 1.33 1.65 2.78
C PRO A 43 1.18 2.04 4.25
N PHE A 44 1.93 1.38 5.14
CA PHE A 44 1.83 1.46 6.61
C PHE A 44 1.67 2.88 7.17
N HIS A 45 2.48 3.82 6.69
CA HIS A 45 2.53 5.21 7.17
C HIS A 45 1.36 6.08 6.69
N PHE A 46 0.57 5.61 5.72
CA PHE A 46 -0.67 6.24 5.30
C PHE A 46 -1.89 5.76 6.09
N GLN A 47 -1.76 4.65 6.84
CA GLN A 47 -2.90 4.06 7.52
C GLN A 47 -3.26 4.85 8.79
N ARG A 48 -4.47 5.40 8.81
CA ARG A 48 -5.11 6.02 9.98
C ARG A 48 -6.31 5.19 10.38
N LEU A 49 -6.17 4.49 11.50
CA LEU A 49 -7.21 3.62 12.04
C LEU A 49 -8.05 4.40 13.05
N GLN A 50 -9.36 4.25 12.95
CA GLN A 50 -10.33 4.82 13.89
C GLN A 50 -11.34 3.75 14.28
N TYR A 51 -11.72 3.73 15.54
CA TYR A 51 -12.77 2.87 16.04
C TYR A 51 -13.84 3.75 16.70
N LEU A 52 -15.11 3.51 16.37
CA LEU A 52 -16.23 4.37 16.77
C LEU A 52 -16.00 5.84 16.32
N ASP A 53 -16.31 6.82 17.18
CA ASP A 53 -16.16 8.27 16.91
C ASP A 53 -14.86 8.85 17.50
N GLU A 54 -13.86 7.99 17.73
CA GLU A 54 -12.59 8.38 18.35
C GLU A 54 -11.56 8.94 17.34
N ALA A 55 -10.55 9.63 17.89
CA ALA A 55 -9.38 10.08 17.17
C ALA A 55 -8.59 8.92 16.55
N ASP A 56 -7.54 9.23 15.79
CA ASP A 56 -6.69 8.19 15.21
C ASP A 56 -6.05 7.35 16.32
N LEU A 57 -6.22 6.02 16.23
CA LEU A 57 -5.74 5.07 17.24
C LEU A 57 -4.20 5.09 17.30
N PRO A 58 -3.58 5.18 18.49
CA PRO A 58 -2.12 5.19 18.61
C PRO A 58 -1.49 3.85 18.22
N ASP A 59 -0.39 3.88 17.47
CA ASP A 59 0.30 2.67 16.99
C ASP A 59 0.73 1.71 18.13
N GLU A 60 1.17 2.27 19.27
CA GLU A 60 1.65 1.48 20.42
C GLU A 60 0.53 0.96 21.33
N SER A 61 -0.72 1.37 21.10
CA SER A 61 -1.87 0.88 21.85
C SER A 61 -2.31 -0.51 21.36
N THR A 62 -3.07 -1.22 22.18
CA THR A 62 -3.62 -2.54 21.87
C THR A 62 -5.12 -2.52 21.62
N PHE A 63 -5.67 -3.62 21.11
CA PHE A 63 -7.13 -3.77 20.97
C PHE A 63 -7.85 -3.59 22.31
N LYS A 64 -7.23 -4.05 23.41
CA LYS A 64 -7.74 -3.88 24.76
C LYS A 64 -7.73 -2.43 25.22
N ASP A 65 -6.68 -1.67 24.91
CA ASP A 65 -6.56 -0.27 25.35
C ASP A 65 -7.59 0.64 24.68
N ASN A 66 -8.11 0.24 23.51
CA ASN A 66 -9.10 0.98 22.73
C ASN A 66 -10.48 0.30 22.70
N ASP A 67 -10.74 -0.63 23.63
CA ASP A 67 -12.02 -1.34 23.76
C ASP A 67 -12.57 -1.95 22.44
N ILE A 68 -11.67 -2.43 21.57
CA ILE A 68 -12.05 -3.06 20.29
C ILE A 68 -12.61 -4.46 20.58
N VAL A 69 -13.89 -4.66 20.23
CA VAL A 69 -14.62 -5.90 20.53
C VAL A 69 -14.76 -6.83 19.32
N PRO A 70 -15.09 -8.12 19.52
CA PRO A 70 -15.44 -9.04 18.45
C PRO A 70 -16.52 -8.50 17.52
N GLY A 71 -16.25 -8.54 16.20
CA GLY A 71 -17.13 -8.01 15.17
C GLY A 71 -17.11 -6.49 15.01
N GLY A 72 -16.33 -5.78 15.84
CA GLY A 72 -16.16 -4.33 15.77
C GLY A 72 -15.68 -3.87 14.39
N ARG A 73 -16.10 -2.67 13.99
CA ARG A 73 -15.72 -2.06 12.72
C ARG A 73 -14.67 -0.96 12.93
N ILE A 74 -13.45 -1.22 12.49
CA ILE A 74 -12.40 -0.21 12.38
C ILE A 74 -12.53 0.47 11.01
N LYS A 75 -12.52 1.80 10.99
CA LYS A 75 -12.39 2.59 9.76
C LYS A 75 -10.91 2.84 9.52
N MET A 76 -10.44 2.62 8.30
CA MET A 76 -9.12 3.03 7.86
C MET A 76 -9.26 4.13 6.83
N ARG A 77 -8.58 5.25 7.05
CA ARG A 77 -8.45 6.34 6.08
C ARG A 77 -6.99 6.65 5.84
N THR A 78 -6.74 7.42 4.80
CA THR A 78 -5.44 8.01 4.50
C THR A 78 -5.35 9.43 5.04
N TRP A 79 -4.17 10.05 4.90
CA TRP A 79 -3.97 11.44 5.30
C TRP A 79 -4.95 12.37 4.59
N ARG A 80 -5.69 13.18 5.37
CA ARG A 80 -6.69 14.13 4.81
C ARG A 80 -6.07 15.33 4.12
N HIS A 81 -4.88 15.73 4.58
CA HIS A 81 -4.19 16.88 4.03
C HIS A 81 -3.46 16.49 2.76
N ASP A 82 -3.18 17.49 1.93
CA ASP A 82 -2.37 17.32 0.72
C ASP A 82 -3.03 16.40 -0.34
N GLY A 83 -4.31 16.04 -0.23
CA GLY A 83 -5.02 15.31 -1.29
C GLY A 83 -4.61 13.84 -1.47
N TRP A 84 -3.98 13.21 -0.46
CA TRP A 84 -3.62 11.79 -0.51
C TRP A 84 -4.82 10.86 -0.73
N GLY A 85 -5.98 11.17 -0.16
CA GLY A 85 -7.21 10.40 -0.40
C GLY A 85 -7.60 10.36 -1.87
N HIS A 86 -7.48 11.47 -2.61
CA HIS A 86 -7.76 11.51 -4.05
C HIS A 86 -6.72 10.71 -4.85
N LEU A 87 -5.44 10.80 -4.47
CA LEU A 87 -4.37 10.00 -5.08
C LEU A 87 -4.62 8.50 -4.91
N VAL A 88 -4.94 8.09 -3.69
CA VAL A 88 -5.22 6.69 -3.33
C VAL A 88 -6.43 6.18 -4.08
N ALA A 89 -7.52 6.96 -4.14
CA ALA A 89 -8.71 6.59 -4.89
C ALA A 89 -8.41 6.44 -6.39
N ALA A 90 -7.76 7.42 -7.01
CA ALA A 90 -7.40 7.37 -8.43
C ALA A 90 -6.48 6.18 -8.76
N ALA A 91 -5.47 5.92 -7.93
CA ALA A 91 -4.58 4.76 -8.10
C ALA A 91 -5.32 3.44 -7.91
N ALA A 92 -6.27 3.36 -6.96
CA ALA A 92 -7.07 2.17 -6.72
C ALA A 92 -8.10 1.92 -7.83
N GLU A 93 -8.58 2.97 -8.51
CA GLU A 93 -9.46 2.92 -9.68
C GLU A 93 -8.71 2.65 -10.98
N GLY A 94 -7.39 2.88 -11.01
CA GLY A 94 -6.58 2.80 -12.22
C GLY A 94 -6.72 4.01 -13.16
N ASP A 95 -7.19 5.14 -12.63
CA ASP A 95 -7.53 6.34 -13.39
C ASP A 95 -6.28 7.21 -13.64
N THR A 96 -5.63 6.99 -14.79
CA THR A 96 -4.42 7.72 -15.19
C THR A 96 -4.67 9.21 -15.39
N ASP A 97 -5.85 9.58 -15.86
CA ASP A 97 -6.20 10.98 -16.14
C ASP A 97 -6.30 11.76 -14.83
N LYS A 98 -6.97 11.22 -13.82
CA LYS A 98 -6.95 11.81 -12.47
C LYS A 98 -5.54 11.86 -11.89
N LEU A 99 -4.76 10.78 -12.01
CA LEU A 99 -3.40 10.71 -11.47
C LEU A 99 -2.48 11.77 -12.07
N ALA A 100 -2.58 12.06 -13.37
CA ALA A 100 -1.80 13.09 -14.05
C ALA A 100 -1.99 14.50 -13.43
N HIS A 101 -3.10 14.71 -12.71
CA HIS A 101 -3.41 15.96 -12.02
C HIS A 101 -3.17 15.91 -10.50
N LEU A 102 -2.49 14.88 -9.98
CA LEU A 102 -2.29 14.66 -8.54
C LEU A 102 -0.81 14.65 -8.11
N GLY A 103 0.07 15.20 -8.93
CA GLY A 103 1.46 15.42 -8.56
C GLY A 103 2.33 14.17 -8.62
N VAL A 104 2.10 13.29 -9.60
CA VAL A 104 2.85 12.02 -9.77
C VAL A 104 3.87 12.06 -10.91
N THR A 105 3.92 13.15 -11.67
CA THR A 105 4.87 13.34 -12.78
C THR A 105 5.55 14.70 -12.64
N GLU A 106 6.80 14.84 -13.11
CA GLU A 106 7.55 16.11 -13.01
C GLU A 106 6.88 17.25 -13.80
N ASP A 107 6.16 16.90 -14.87
CA ASP A 107 5.42 17.83 -15.74
C ASP A 107 3.96 18.06 -15.30
N SER A 108 3.51 17.41 -14.22
CA SER A 108 2.12 17.51 -13.78
C SER A 108 1.76 18.95 -13.36
N ALA A 109 0.66 19.45 -13.93
CA ALA A 109 0.01 20.67 -13.44
C ALA A 109 -0.65 20.46 -12.06
N GLY A 110 -0.79 19.20 -11.64
CA GLY A 110 -1.34 18.80 -10.36
C GLY A 110 -0.46 19.21 -9.19
N THR A 111 -0.81 20.31 -8.54
CA THR A 111 -0.17 20.76 -7.31
C THR A 111 -1.19 20.79 -6.17
N THR A 112 -0.70 20.79 -4.94
CA THR A 112 -1.50 21.07 -3.75
C THR A 112 -1.08 22.44 -3.19
N PRO A 113 -1.93 23.08 -2.36
CA PRO A 113 -1.54 24.32 -1.70
C PRO A 113 -0.23 24.20 -0.90
N ASN A 114 0.06 23.01 -0.37
CA ASN A 114 1.29 22.76 0.38
C ASN A 114 2.50 22.58 -0.55
N ALA A 115 2.32 21.90 -1.70
CA ALA A 115 3.36 21.69 -2.69
C ALA A 115 3.79 22.97 -3.40
N GLU A 116 2.91 23.97 -3.51
CA GLU A 116 3.24 25.30 -4.04
C GLU A 116 4.27 26.06 -3.19
N LEU A 117 4.41 25.69 -1.91
CA LEU A 117 5.35 26.30 -0.99
C LEU A 117 6.72 25.59 -0.98
N LEU A 118 6.87 24.48 -1.71
CA LEU A 118 8.11 23.70 -1.75
C LEU A 118 9.13 24.31 -2.71
N GLY A 119 10.41 24.25 -2.33
CA GLY A 119 11.52 24.50 -3.24
C GLY A 119 11.66 23.39 -4.30
N PRO A 120 12.48 23.60 -5.35
CA PRO A 120 12.60 22.65 -6.47
C PRO A 120 12.95 21.21 -6.03
N GLU A 121 13.94 21.05 -5.16
CA GLU A 121 14.36 19.73 -4.66
C GLU A 121 13.27 19.07 -3.80
N GLN A 122 12.65 19.82 -2.88
CA GLN A 122 11.56 19.27 -2.06
C GLN A 122 10.34 18.90 -2.90
N LYS A 123 10.07 19.65 -3.98
CA LYS A 123 8.99 19.32 -4.91
C LYS A 123 9.29 18.03 -5.68
N LYS A 124 10.54 17.81 -6.08
CA LYS A 124 10.96 16.56 -6.71
C LYS A 124 10.75 15.35 -5.78
N ASP A 125 11.20 15.46 -4.54
CA ASP A 125 10.99 14.40 -3.53
C ASP A 125 9.50 14.16 -3.26
N TRP A 126 8.71 15.23 -3.23
CA TRP A 126 7.26 15.16 -3.06
C TRP A 126 6.57 14.43 -4.22
N VAL A 127 6.95 14.73 -5.47
CA VAL A 127 6.44 14.02 -6.67
C VAL A 127 6.86 12.56 -6.64
N ALA A 128 8.14 12.27 -6.38
CA ALA A 128 8.67 10.92 -6.34
C ALA A 128 7.93 10.06 -5.30
N HIS A 129 7.67 10.62 -4.11
CA HIS A 129 6.93 9.93 -3.06
C HIS A 129 5.49 9.59 -3.49
N ARG A 130 4.79 10.53 -4.14
CA ARG A 130 3.44 10.31 -4.66
C ARG A 130 3.40 9.29 -5.77
N ALA A 131 4.32 9.38 -6.72
CA ALA A 131 4.44 8.46 -7.83
C ALA A 131 4.65 7.02 -7.34
N PHE A 132 5.52 6.83 -6.35
CA PHE A 132 5.75 5.52 -5.74
C PHE A 132 4.48 4.98 -5.05
N VAL A 133 3.81 5.80 -4.24
CA VAL A 133 2.58 5.37 -3.54
C VAL A 133 1.48 4.99 -4.52
N ALA A 134 1.28 5.79 -5.58
CA ALA A 134 0.35 5.47 -6.64
C ALA A 134 0.72 4.17 -7.36
N LEU A 135 2.02 3.95 -7.63
CA LEU A 135 2.52 2.74 -8.28
C LEU A 135 2.26 1.50 -7.43
N PHE A 136 2.56 1.59 -6.13
CA PHE A 136 2.33 0.52 -5.18
C PHE A 136 0.85 0.11 -5.11
N ILE A 137 -0.07 1.09 -5.04
CA ILE A 137 -1.51 0.85 -4.99
C ILE A 137 -2.02 0.30 -6.33
N ALA A 138 -1.67 0.91 -7.45
CA ALA A 138 -2.09 0.46 -8.78
C ALA A 138 -1.68 -1.00 -9.02
N ILE A 139 -0.46 -1.36 -8.61
CA ILE A 139 0.05 -2.73 -8.72
C ILE A 139 -0.67 -3.68 -7.77
N HIS A 140 -0.93 -3.29 -6.52
CA HIS A 140 -1.75 -4.08 -5.59
C HIS A 140 -3.12 -4.44 -6.22
N ARG A 141 -3.73 -3.47 -6.92
CA ARG A 141 -5.01 -3.64 -7.62
C ARG A 141 -4.92 -4.33 -8.98
N GLY A 142 -3.72 -4.48 -9.53
CA GLY A 142 -3.50 -5.12 -10.83
C GLY A 142 -3.71 -4.19 -12.03
N HIS A 143 -3.70 -2.88 -11.83
CA HIS A 143 -3.87 -1.87 -12.88
C HIS A 143 -2.58 -1.68 -13.67
N ILE A 144 -2.31 -2.61 -14.59
CA ILE A 144 -1.06 -2.65 -15.35
C ILE A 144 -0.82 -1.40 -16.19
N GLU A 145 -1.86 -0.84 -16.83
CA GLU A 145 -1.70 0.36 -17.67
C GLU A 145 -1.36 1.59 -16.82
N THR A 146 -1.94 1.69 -15.63
CA THR A 146 -1.58 2.72 -14.65
C THR A 146 -0.14 2.53 -14.14
N ALA A 147 0.29 1.29 -13.88
CA ALA A 147 1.65 1.00 -13.49
C ALA A 147 2.66 1.39 -14.59
N LYS A 148 2.37 1.06 -15.86
CA LYS A 148 3.17 1.49 -17.02
C LYS A 148 3.25 3.01 -17.12
N PHE A 149 2.12 3.69 -17.01
CA PHE A 149 2.05 5.15 -17.03
C PHE A 149 2.97 5.76 -15.97
N LEU A 150 2.90 5.29 -14.72
CA LEU A 150 3.72 5.80 -13.62
C LEU A 150 5.22 5.53 -13.83
N LEU A 151 5.59 4.32 -14.28
CA LEU A 151 6.98 3.96 -14.54
C LEU A 151 7.60 4.79 -15.68
N ILE A 152 6.85 5.00 -16.78
CA ILE A 152 7.30 5.86 -17.90
C ILE A 152 7.51 7.30 -17.46
N ASN A 153 6.72 7.78 -16.49
CA ASN A 153 6.84 9.12 -15.93
C ASN A 153 7.78 9.20 -14.72
N GLY A 154 8.67 8.22 -14.54
CA GLY A 154 9.78 8.30 -13.59
C GLY A 154 9.46 7.87 -12.16
N ALA A 155 8.36 7.15 -11.92
CA ALA A 155 8.13 6.52 -10.62
C ALA A 155 9.29 5.55 -10.29
N ASP A 156 9.86 5.68 -9.09
CA ASP A 156 10.97 4.83 -8.67
C ASP A 156 10.51 3.38 -8.43
N LEU A 157 11.00 2.48 -9.29
CA LEU A 157 10.76 1.03 -9.22
C LEU A 157 11.31 0.39 -7.94
N HIS A 158 12.38 0.96 -7.38
CA HIS A 158 13.14 0.40 -6.27
C HIS A 158 12.78 1.04 -4.92
N ALA A 159 11.91 2.06 -4.93
CA ALA A 159 11.38 2.64 -3.71
C ALA A 159 10.66 1.58 -2.85
N LYS A 160 10.68 1.83 -1.54
CA LYS A 160 10.21 0.89 -0.52
C LYS A 160 9.21 1.55 0.42
N THR A 161 8.25 0.76 0.89
CA THR A 161 7.43 1.14 2.04
C THR A 161 8.27 1.12 3.33
N PRO A 162 7.78 1.68 4.45
CA PRO A 162 8.45 1.55 5.75
C PRO A 162 8.57 0.12 6.29
N LEU A 163 7.99 -0.88 5.61
CA LEU A 163 8.18 -2.30 5.90
C LEU A 163 9.22 -2.93 4.95
N GLY A 164 9.94 -2.13 4.17
CA GLY A 164 10.95 -2.61 3.20
C GLY A 164 10.36 -3.14 1.89
N ARG A 165 9.05 -3.06 1.68
CA ARG A 165 8.36 -3.68 0.53
C ARG A 165 8.42 -2.81 -0.72
N THR A 166 8.79 -3.42 -1.84
CA THR A 166 8.75 -2.81 -3.17
C THR A 166 7.43 -3.13 -3.90
N ALA A 167 7.23 -2.52 -5.06
CA ALA A 167 6.13 -2.86 -5.97
C ALA A 167 6.07 -4.36 -6.32
N LEU A 168 7.22 -5.04 -6.44
CA LEU A 168 7.27 -6.46 -6.77
C LEU A 168 6.78 -7.35 -5.62
N HIS A 169 7.04 -6.96 -4.36
CA HIS A 169 6.54 -7.67 -3.18
C HIS A 169 5.02 -7.71 -3.17
N VAL A 170 4.38 -6.56 -3.40
CA VAL A 170 2.91 -6.47 -3.39
C VAL A 170 2.28 -7.13 -4.61
N ALA A 171 2.90 -7.04 -5.80
CA ALA A 171 2.45 -7.77 -6.99
C ALA A 171 2.43 -9.29 -6.74
N ALA A 172 3.50 -9.79 -6.12
CA ALA A 172 3.68 -11.20 -5.79
C ALA A 172 2.64 -11.71 -4.80
N ALA A 173 2.46 -11.00 -3.68
CA ALA A 173 1.48 -11.33 -2.64
C ALA A 173 0.03 -11.34 -3.19
N MET A 174 -0.29 -10.42 -4.09
CA MET A 174 -1.65 -10.25 -4.64
C MET A 174 -1.91 -11.05 -5.92
N GLY A 175 -0.95 -11.84 -6.41
CA GLY A 175 -1.18 -12.70 -7.59
C GLY A 175 -1.17 -11.95 -8.93
N ARG A 176 -0.59 -10.74 -9.00
CA ARG A 176 -0.69 -9.84 -10.14
C ARG A 176 0.36 -10.17 -11.20
N CYS A 177 0.15 -11.29 -11.88
CA CYS A 177 1.13 -11.88 -12.80
C CYS A 177 1.61 -10.90 -13.88
N ASP A 178 0.70 -10.18 -14.55
CA ASP A 178 1.10 -9.23 -15.60
C ASP A 178 1.90 -8.05 -15.03
N CYS A 179 1.58 -7.60 -13.81
CA CYS A 179 2.39 -6.59 -13.11
C CYS A 179 3.77 -7.14 -12.71
N ILE A 180 3.86 -8.41 -12.29
CA ILE A 180 5.14 -9.06 -11.98
C ILE A 180 6.02 -9.06 -13.24
N GLU A 181 5.48 -9.52 -14.37
CA GLU A 181 6.21 -9.54 -15.64
C GLU A 181 6.66 -8.12 -16.07
N LEU A 182 5.77 -7.14 -15.96
CA LEU A 182 6.10 -5.73 -16.20
C LEU A 182 7.28 -5.28 -15.33
N LEU A 183 7.19 -5.44 -14.01
CA LEU A 183 8.24 -4.99 -13.09
C LEU A 183 9.59 -5.68 -13.34
N LEU A 184 9.57 -6.99 -13.60
CA LEU A 184 10.79 -7.74 -13.93
C LEU A 184 11.41 -7.25 -15.24
N SER A 185 10.59 -6.94 -16.26
CA SER A 185 11.07 -6.38 -17.52
C SER A 185 11.70 -4.99 -17.37
N TRP A 186 11.33 -4.25 -16.32
CA TRP A 186 11.93 -2.97 -15.92
C TRP A 186 13.13 -3.13 -14.98
N GLY A 187 13.54 -4.35 -14.64
CA GLY A 187 14.72 -4.61 -13.81
C GLY A 187 14.45 -4.76 -12.31
N ALA A 188 13.20 -5.01 -11.89
CA ALA A 188 12.90 -5.30 -10.49
C ALA A 188 13.59 -6.61 -10.03
N GLN A 189 14.08 -6.61 -8.79
CA GLN A 189 14.82 -7.75 -8.23
C GLN A 189 13.91 -8.61 -7.33
N ALA A 190 13.74 -9.88 -7.69
CA ALA A 190 12.84 -10.80 -6.97
C ALA A 190 13.35 -11.26 -5.59
N LEU A 191 14.66 -11.14 -5.35
CA LEU A 191 15.35 -11.68 -4.16
C LEU A 191 15.68 -10.63 -3.09
N VAL A 192 15.32 -9.36 -3.30
CA VAL A 192 15.47 -8.33 -2.27
C VAL A 192 14.46 -8.63 -1.16
N PRO A 193 14.89 -8.84 0.10
CA PRO A 193 13.97 -9.03 1.21
C PRO A 193 13.38 -7.68 1.69
N ASP A 194 12.17 -7.75 2.20
CA ASP A 194 11.55 -6.72 3.04
C ASP A 194 12.07 -6.78 4.49
N ASP A 195 11.56 -5.91 5.36
CA ASP A 195 12.06 -5.80 6.74
C ASP A 195 11.64 -6.98 7.64
N GLU A 196 10.69 -7.81 7.18
CA GLU A 196 10.31 -9.07 7.82
C GLU A 196 11.13 -10.26 7.28
N GLY A 197 12.05 -10.00 6.35
CA GLY A 197 12.88 -11.02 5.69
C GLY A 197 12.17 -11.72 4.54
N GLU A 198 10.99 -11.24 4.13
CA GLU A 198 10.20 -11.84 3.06
C GLU A 198 10.61 -11.25 1.70
N THR A 199 10.90 -12.13 0.75
CA THR A 199 11.11 -11.77 -0.66
C THR A 199 9.80 -11.79 -1.43
N ALA A 200 9.76 -11.25 -2.64
CA ALA A 200 8.60 -11.40 -3.52
C ALA A 200 8.21 -12.88 -3.73
N VAL A 201 9.19 -13.78 -3.89
CA VAL A 201 8.95 -15.22 -4.04
C VAL A 201 8.30 -15.83 -2.80
N SER A 202 8.78 -15.48 -1.61
CA SER A 202 8.25 -16.05 -0.36
C SER A 202 6.88 -15.47 -0.02
N LEU A 203 6.61 -14.19 -0.31
CA LEU A 203 5.28 -13.61 -0.20
C LEU A 203 4.28 -14.28 -1.15
N ALA A 204 4.64 -14.54 -2.42
CA ALA A 204 3.78 -15.29 -3.33
C ALA A 204 3.37 -16.65 -2.74
N ARG A 205 4.33 -17.37 -2.13
CA ARG A 205 4.05 -18.64 -1.46
C ARG A 205 3.15 -18.48 -0.24
N LEU A 206 3.46 -17.52 0.64
CA LEU A 206 2.71 -17.26 1.88
C LEU A 206 1.24 -16.94 1.60
N TRP A 207 0.98 -16.21 0.51
CA TRP A 207 -0.36 -15.84 0.06
C TRP A 207 -1.00 -16.84 -0.91
N GLY A 208 -0.36 -17.99 -1.16
CA GLY A 208 -0.91 -19.06 -2.00
C GLY A 208 -0.93 -18.75 -3.51
N GLN A 209 -0.19 -17.74 -3.95
CA GLN A 209 -0.12 -17.28 -5.34
C GLN A 209 0.86 -18.13 -6.17
N LYS A 210 0.44 -19.35 -6.52
CA LYS A 210 1.29 -20.33 -7.23
C LYS A 210 1.86 -19.81 -8.55
N GLN A 211 1.05 -19.15 -9.36
CA GLN A 211 1.50 -18.63 -10.66
C GLN A 211 2.55 -17.52 -10.51
N SER A 212 2.34 -16.58 -9.57
CA SER A 212 3.35 -15.57 -9.22
C SER A 212 4.65 -16.20 -8.77
N GLN A 213 4.58 -17.22 -7.91
CA GLN A 213 5.76 -17.95 -7.44
C GLN A 213 6.52 -18.58 -8.61
N ASP A 214 5.82 -19.20 -9.56
CA ASP A 214 6.43 -19.84 -10.73
C ASP A 214 7.14 -18.83 -11.65
N ILE A 215 6.52 -17.67 -11.91
CA ILE A 215 7.11 -16.58 -12.71
C ILE A 215 8.38 -16.07 -12.03
N LEU A 216 8.30 -15.74 -10.74
CA LEU A 216 9.43 -15.19 -9.99
C LEU A 216 10.59 -16.18 -9.84
N SER A 217 10.28 -17.48 -9.70
CA SER A 217 11.32 -18.53 -9.57
C SER A 217 12.11 -18.76 -10.85
N ARG A 218 11.59 -18.34 -12.01
CA ARG A 218 12.24 -18.44 -13.32
C ARG A 218 13.06 -17.20 -13.69
N SER A 219 12.91 -16.11 -12.91
CA SER A 219 13.57 -14.85 -13.22
C SER A 219 15.07 -14.92 -12.91
N PRO A 220 15.94 -14.30 -13.74
CA PRO A 220 17.38 -14.24 -13.46
C PRO A 220 17.65 -13.57 -12.11
N ARG A 221 18.71 -14.03 -11.43
CA ARG A 221 19.17 -13.46 -10.16
C ARG A 221 19.82 -12.11 -10.34
#